data_AF-A0A5J5GSL2-F1
#
_entry.id   AF-A0A5J5GSL2-F1
#
_cell.length_a   1.000
_cell.length_b   1.000
_cell.length_c   1.000
_cell.angle_alpha   90.00
_cell.angle_beta   90.00
_cell.angle_gamma   90.00
#
_symmetry.space_group_name_H-M   'P 1'
#
loop_
_entity.id
_entity.type
_entity.pdbx_description
1 polymer ?
#
loop_
_entity_poly.entity_id
_entity_poly.type
_entity_poly.pdbx_seq_one_letter_code
_entity_poly.pdbx_strand_id
1 'polypeptide(L)'
;MEDHAVQTSAGPIVDRSTEKLGTSDTAIIKARQCLLKAVKLPENEEELPALEPSSHHVRSASVLLPKGVLFQEGAKPITLN
;
A
#
# COMPACT_ATOMS: atom_id res chain seq x y z
N MET A 1 -6.46 -13.04 -18.56
CA MET A 1 -7.69 -12.23 -18.74
C MET A 1 -8.43 -12.01 -17.43
N GLU A 2 -8.16 -12.80 -16.38
CA GLU A 2 -8.92 -12.80 -15.13
C GLU A 2 -8.94 -11.43 -14.43
N ASP A 3 -7.78 -10.80 -14.22
CA ASP A 3 -7.70 -9.46 -13.59
C ASP A 3 -8.49 -8.40 -14.36
N HIS A 4 -8.36 -8.41 -15.69
CA HIS A 4 -9.05 -7.45 -16.55
C HIS A 4 -10.58 -7.60 -16.47
N ALA A 5 -11.07 -8.85 -16.46
CA ALA A 5 -12.50 -9.12 -16.32
C ALA A 5 -13.03 -8.61 -14.96
N VAL A 6 -12.31 -8.91 -13.86
CA VAL A 6 -12.69 -8.46 -12.51
C VAL A 6 -12.67 -6.93 -12.40
N GLN A 7 -11.59 -6.28 -12.86
CA GLN A 7 -11.45 -4.82 -12.80
C GLN A 7 -12.54 -4.10 -13.61
N THR A 8 -12.83 -4.58 -14.83
CA THR A 8 -13.81 -3.96 -15.73
C THR A 8 -15.24 -4.19 -15.26
N SER A 9 -15.52 -5.34 -14.65
CA SER A 9 -16.87 -5.69 -14.17
C SER A 9 -17.44 -4.74 -13.12
N ALA A 10 -16.58 -4.02 -12.40
CA ALA A 10 -17.00 -3.07 -11.38
C ALA A 10 -17.63 -1.80 -11.99
N GLY A 11 -17.37 -1.52 -13.28
CA GLY A 11 -17.81 -0.32 -13.97
C GLY A 11 -16.78 0.82 -13.93
N PRO A 12 -17.01 1.90 -14.70
CA PRO A 12 -16.05 2.99 -14.88
C PRO A 12 -15.81 3.82 -13.61
N ILE A 13 -16.86 4.04 -12.80
CA ILE A 13 -16.78 4.68 -11.48
C ILE A 13 -17.68 3.89 -10.54
N VAL A 14 -17.16 3.51 -9.38
CA VAL A 14 -17.86 2.64 -8.43
C VAL A 14 -18.10 3.40 -7.13
N ASP A 15 -19.36 3.45 -6.68
CA ASP A 15 -19.67 3.93 -5.33
C ASP A 15 -19.21 2.89 -4.30
N ARG A 16 -18.30 3.30 -3.42
CA ARG A 16 -17.70 2.46 -2.37
C ARG A 16 -18.22 2.84 -0.97
N SER A 17 -19.24 3.69 -0.85
CA SER A 17 -19.77 4.18 0.44
C SER A 17 -20.25 3.08 1.39
N THR A 18 -20.66 1.93 0.84
CA THR A 18 -21.17 0.77 1.59
C THR A 18 -20.24 -0.44 1.56
N GLU A 19 -19.03 -0.30 1.00
CA GLU A 19 -18.06 -1.37 0.87
C GLU A 19 -17.55 -1.83 2.25
N LYS A 20 -17.53 -3.15 2.49
CA LYS A 20 -17.07 -3.76 3.74
C LYS A 20 -15.72 -4.43 3.51
N LEU A 21 -14.65 -3.79 3.95
CA LEU A 21 -13.27 -4.28 3.82
C LEU A 21 -12.88 -5.13 5.03
N GLY A 22 -12.19 -6.25 4.76
CA GLY A 22 -11.66 -7.17 5.76
C GLY A 22 -10.19 -6.91 6.10
N THR A 23 -9.61 -7.79 6.93
CA THR A 23 -8.21 -7.69 7.34
C THR A 23 -7.23 -7.83 6.16
N SER A 24 -7.55 -8.67 5.19
CA SER A 24 -6.76 -8.85 3.96
C SER A 24 -6.70 -7.60 3.08
N ASP A 25 -7.63 -6.66 3.24
CA ASP A 25 -7.73 -5.44 2.43
C ASP A 25 -6.89 -4.27 2.98
N THR A 26 -6.03 -4.53 3.96
CA THR A 26 -5.23 -3.49 4.63
C THR A 26 -4.46 -2.61 3.65
N ALA A 27 -3.90 -3.18 2.58
CA ALA A 27 -3.20 -2.42 1.55
C ALA A 27 -4.12 -1.45 0.80
N ILE A 28 -5.34 -1.90 0.45
CA ILE A 28 -6.35 -1.07 -0.22
C ILE A 28 -6.76 0.09 0.69
N ILE A 29 -7.00 -0.18 1.98
CA ILE A 29 -7.35 0.84 2.98
C ILE A 29 -6.26 1.90 3.05
N LYS A 30 -4.99 1.50 3.19
CA LYS A 30 -3.86 2.42 3.31
C LYS A 30 -3.64 3.25 2.04
N ALA A 31 -3.72 2.63 0.86
CA ALA A 31 -3.61 3.33 -0.40
C ALA A 31 -4.70 4.40 -0.56
N ARG A 32 -5.96 4.07 -0.28
CA ARG A 32 -7.07 5.03 -0.35
C ARG A 32 -6.94 6.15 0.67
N GLN A 33 -6.51 5.86 1.90
CA GLN A 33 -6.23 6.88 2.91
C GLN A 33 -5.14 7.85 2.46
N CYS A 34 -4.08 7.36 1.79
CA CYS A 34 -3.03 8.20 1.23
C CYS A 34 -3.60 9.17 0.18
N LEU A 35 -4.37 8.66 -0.79
CA LEU A 35 -4.99 9.46 -1.84
C LEU A 35 -5.98 10.51 -1.27
N LEU A 36 -6.81 10.12 -0.30
CA LEU A 36 -7.77 11.04 0.32
C LEU A 36 -7.09 12.16 1.11
N LYS A 37 -5.93 11.90 1.70
CA LYS A 37 -5.12 12.95 2.35
C LYS A 37 -4.53 13.89 1.31
N ALA A 38 -3.93 13.34 0.25
CA ALA A 38 -3.37 14.10 -0.86
C ALA A 38 -4.38 15.09 -1.48
N VAL A 39 -5.62 14.65 -1.73
CA VAL A 39 -6.68 15.51 -2.31
C VAL A 39 -7.15 16.62 -1.36
N LYS A 40 -6.94 16.45 -0.05
CA LYS A 40 -7.32 17.44 0.96
C LYS A 40 -6.21 18.46 1.28
N LEU A 41 -5.02 18.29 0.71
CA LEU A 41 -3.92 19.21 0.94
C LEU A 41 -4.26 20.59 0.37
N PRO A 42 -4.06 21.69 1.13
CA PRO A 42 -4.21 23.04 0.61
C PRO A 42 -3.16 23.33 -0.47
N GLU A 43 -3.54 24.11 -1.49
CA GLU A 43 -2.69 24.41 -2.66
C GLU A 43 -1.31 25.00 -2.31
N ASN A 44 -1.16 25.61 -1.14
CA ASN A 44 0.01 26.41 -0.79
C ASN A 44 0.92 25.82 0.31
N GLU A 45 0.61 24.69 0.95
CA GLU A 45 1.31 24.35 2.20
C GLU A 45 1.77 22.89 2.40
N GLU A 46 1.45 21.93 1.53
CA GLU A 46 1.97 20.56 1.71
C GLU A 46 2.38 19.87 0.40
N GLU A 47 3.61 19.34 0.39
CA GLU A 47 4.15 18.52 -0.70
C GLU A 47 3.46 17.14 -0.70
N LEU A 48 3.07 16.67 -1.90
CA LEU A 48 2.47 15.34 -2.03
C LEU A 48 3.48 14.26 -1.64
N PRO A 49 3.04 13.19 -0.93
CA PRO A 49 3.93 12.09 -0.64
C PRO A 49 4.35 11.36 -1.91
N ALA A 50 5.57 10.83 -1.91
CA ALA A 50 6.09 9.95 -2.95
C ALA A 50 6.19 10.58 -4.36
N LEU A 51 6.50 11.87 -4.47
CA LEU A 51 6.84 12.54 -5.74
C LEU A 51 8.19 12.06 -6.31
N GLU A 52 9.15 11.78 -5.43
CA GLU A 52 10.48 11.29 -5.82
C GLU A 52 10.42 9.82 -6.27
N PRO A 53 10.90 9.46 -7.47
CA PRO A 53 10.88 8.07 -7.95
C PRO A 53 11.54 7.06 -7.01
N SER A 54 12.58 7.49 -6.29
CA SER A 54 13.30 6.68 -5.30
C SER A 54 12.41 6.19 -4.16
N SER A 55 11.36 6.95 -3.82
CA SER A 55 10.39 6.56 -2.78
C SER A 55 9.58 5.30 -3.14
N HIS A 56 9.52 4.94 -4.42
CA HIS A 56 8.83 3.74 -4.92
C HIS A 56 9.76 2.52 -5.01
N HIS A 57 11.05 2.66 -4.68
CA HIS A 57 12.04 1.58 -4.76
C HIS A 57 11.95 0.57 -3.60
N VAL A 58 10.73 0.26 -3.15
CA VAL A 58 10.49 -0.81 -2.20
C VAL A 58 10.48 -2.14 -2.95
N ARG A 59 11.42 -3.03 -2.61
CA ARG A 59 11.53 -4.36 -3.21
C ARG A 59 11.11 -5.42 -2.20
N SER A 60 10.39 -6.43 -2.66
CA SER A 60 10.16 -7.62 -1.87
C SER A 60 11.50 -8.29 -1.55
N ALA A 61 11.73 -8.54 -0.27
CA ALA A 61 12.88 -9.29 0.21
C ALA A 61 12.41 -10.55 0.92
N SER A 62 13.23 -11.59 0.90
CA SER A 62 13.03 -12.81 1.69
C SER A 62 14.33 -13.15 2.39
N VAL A 63 14.23 -13.60 3.64
CA VAL A 63 15.38 -14.01 4.44
C VAL A 63 15.08 -15.34 5.12
N LEU A 64 16.07 -16.22 5.15
CA LEU A 64 16.05 -17.42 5.98
C LEU A 64 16.72 -17.09 7.31
N LEU A 65 15.98 -17.23 8.41
CA LEU A 65 16.50 -16.98 9.75
C LEU A 65 16.99 -18.28 10.39
N PRO A 66 18.08 -18.25 11.16
CA PRO A 66 18.47 -19.39 11.99
C PRO A 66 17.34 -19.81 12.93
N LYS A 67 17.23 -21.11 13.18
CA LYS A 67 16.21 -21.67 14.07
C LYS A 67 16.35 -21.07 15.47
N GLY A 68 15.24 -20.59 16.03
CA GLY A 68 15.18 -20.02 17.39
C GLY A 68 15.38 -18.50 17.47
N VAL A 69 15.67 -17.82 16.36
CA VAL A 69 15.72 -16.36 16.31
C VAL A 69 14.32 -15.79 16.09
N LEU A 70 13.93 -14.78 16.87
CA LEU A 70 12.67 -14.08 16.67
C LEU A 70 12.69 -13.33 15.33
N PHE A 71 11.59 -13.39 14.58
CA PHE A 71 11.50 -12.74 13.26
C PHE A 71 11.85 -11.25 13.30
N GLN A 72 11.34 -10.54 14.32
CA GLN A 72 11.57 -9.10 14.52
C GLN A 72 13.05 -8.75 14.75
N GLU A 73 13.87 -9.70 15.22
CA GLU A 73 15.31 -9.51 15.44
C GLU A 73 16.10 -9.93 14.20
N GLY A 74 15.81 -11.12 13.67
CA GLY A 74 16.53 -11.69 12.54
C GLY A 74 16.28 -10.97 11.21
N ALA A 75 15.10 -10.37 11.01
CA ALA A 75 14.76 -9.67 9.78
C ALA A 75 15.21 -8.19 9.77
N LYS A 76 15.65 -7.61 10.89
CA LYS A 76 16.09 -6.19 10.95
C LYS A 76 17.05 -5.78 9.83
N PRO A 77 18.05 -6.58 9.42
CA PRO A 77 18.99 -6.18 8.38
C PRO A 77 18.38 -6.02 6.99
N ILE A 78 17.21 -6.63 6.73
CA ILE A 78 16.53 -6.59 5.42
C ILE A 78 15.24 -5.76 5.42
N THR A 79 14.78 -5.34 6.60
CA THR A 79 13.63 -4.44 6.71
C THR A 79 14.10 -3.04 6.31
N LEU A 80 13.48 -2.47 5.27
CA LEU A 80 13.68 -1.06 4.92
C LEU A 80 13.18 -0.20 6.09
N ASN A 81 14.03 0.71 6.59
CA ASN A 81 13.67 1.71 7.60
C ASN A 81 12.53 2.61 7.13
#